data_AF-K0SXU1-F1
#
_entry.id   AF-K0SXU1-F1
#
_cell.length_a   1.000
_cell.length_b   1.000
_cell.length_c   1.000
_cell.angle_alpha   90.00
_cell.angle_beta   90.00
_cell.angle_gamma   90.00
#
_symmetry.space_group_name_H-M   'P 1'
#
loop_
_entity.id
_entity.type
_entity.pdbx_description
1 polymer ?
#
loop_
_entity_poly.entity_id
_entity_poly.type
_entity_poly.pdbx_seq_one_letter_code
_entity_poly.pdbx_strand_id
1 'polypeptide(L)'
;MISRRNTSNNVGAPAPAVNISNPMSRVPNKGRPKPVEVAVCQRVAIAAAMAIVFLYFNTSDNTGFVDSEQTTASNDASRRRAFEDGTPVKQTRAQSINSKIRSQLETSKGRKQKGRRQKQGGHQSPSPGDESAQQRLSVRSSTTDQVLRYLLEYARQTPGDLWDTLGVTASGDAGNSFGADLFSLKELEDGTCPWKIDTQVEWLPDVPFKSDEIAAEYRFRMDALGSGLTRRQMKELDDQRKVLIWYEHISKAGGTTFCGIASSNMPGWMVPSYHCMPKKGDLRDGRVGTWSNQEISTHVQEEKHGIVANEWEPFNLDKLKLSGRHFGGGSETSRGDEHENSNDPRLLFLTTLRDPQDRLLSAYTFFADVGNENKKVGPYSEWIGNMRRRLKNYKAGKPQVGFRSNVARKNHIVWRFSGGQLPYEDSQESAWVPAFETAVRALSQQDLILPMDLMTKDEGKQALERLLGWTKFSAKGRFRSNEDKGDKAGGHVVTTGGVKNSNARTYFSPEDFRMQWEENWLDNLLFLWCRAVFLARLNCSK
;
A
#
# COMPACT_ATOMS: atom_id res chain seq x y z
N MET A 1 -32.80 56.33 1.36
CA MET A 1 -34.23 56.25 1.72
C MET A 1 -34.41 55.22 2.82
N ILE A 2 -34.85 55.68 3.99
CA ILE A 2 -35.61 55.01 5.05
C ILE A 2 -35.01 53.72 5.67
N SER A 3 -34.35 53.94 6.80
CA SER A 3 -34.23 53.02 7.93
C SER A 3 -35.59 52.84 8.61
N ARG A 4 -35.98 51.60 8.93
CA ARG A 4 -37.03 51.29 9.92
C ARG A 4 -36.57 50.16 10.84
N ARG A 5 -36.31 50.54 12.09
CA ARG A 5 -36.43 49.67 13.26
C ARG A 5 -37.91 49.33 13.46
N ASN A 6 -38.19 48.11 13.90
CA ASN A 6 -39.37 47.84 14.70
C ASN A 6 -39.02 46.84 15.81
N THR A 7 -39.35 47.27 17.02
CA THR A 7 -39.37 46.55 18.28
C THR A 7 -40.63 45.71 18.40
N SER A 8 -40.59 44.57 19.09
CA SER A 8 -41.43 44.28 20.29
C SER A 8 -41.44 42.79 20.66
N ASN A 9 -41.46 42.58 21.98
CA ASN A 9 -41.57 41.33 22.71
C ASN A 9 -43.01 40.79 22.73
N ASN A 10 -43.15 39.47 22.90
CA ASN A 10 -44.17 38.79 23.72
C ASN A 10 -43.71 37.32 23.89
N VAL A 11 -43.36 36.82 25.10
CA VAL A 11 -44.25 36.28 26.17
C VAL A 11 -45.26 35.28 25.58
N GLY A 12 -45.37 34.00 25.93
CA GLY A 12 -44.79 33.11 26.95
C GLY A 12 -45.79 31.96 27.14
N ALA A 13 -45.35 30.70 27.33
CA ALA A 13 -46.12 29.58 27.93
C ALA A 13 -45.27 28.28 27.96
N PRO A 14 -45.54 27.34 28.90
CA PRO A 14 -44.51 26.60 29.62
C PRO A 14 -44.41 25.10 29.28
N ALA A 15 -43.24 24.52 29.59
CA ALA A 15 -42.97 23.08 29.54
C ALA A 15 -43.24 22.40 30.89
N PRO A 16 -43.71 21.14 30.92
CA PRO A 16 -44.08 20.45 32.15
C PRO A 16 -42.87 19.83 32.87
N ALA A 17 -42.94 19.88 34.19
CA ALA A 17 -42.01 19.27 35.14
C ALA A 17 -42.13 17.74 35.16
N VAL A 18 -40.99 17.04 35.21
CA VAL A 18 -40.91 15.62 35.53
C VAL A 18 -40.21 15.47 36.88
N ASN A 19 -40.97 14.99 37.85
CA ASN A 19 -40.57 14.59 39.19
C ASN A 19 -39.82 13.25 39.12
N ILE A 20 -38.63 13.16 39.70
CA ILE A 20 -37.94 11.88 39.94
C ILE A 20 -37.74 11.73 41.45
N SER A 21 -38.54 10.83 42.02
CA SER A 21 -38.42 10.31 43.37
C SER A 21 -37.37 9.19 43.45
N ASN A 22 -36.45 9.31 44.40
CA ASN A 22 -35.68 8.20 44.96
C ASN A 22 -36.61 7.29 45.80
N PRO A 23 -36.31 5.98 45.94
CA PRO A 23 -35.69 5.56 47.18
C PRO A 23 -34.66 4.42 47.09
N MET A 24 -33.89 4.34 48.19
CA MET A 24 -32.85 3.40 48.58
C MET A 24 -33.22 1.91 48.45
N SER A 25 -32.19 1.08 48.22
CA SER A 25 -31.96 -0.19 48.93
C SER A 25 -30.49 -0.63 48.83
N ARG A 26 -29.81 -0.73 49.99
CA ARG A 26 -28.46 -1.27 50.17
C ARG A 26 -28.55 -2.78 50.46
N VAL A 27 -27.69 -3.58 49.82
CA VAL A 27 -27.30 -4.93 50.28
C VAL A 27 -25.78 -5.08 50.10
N PRO A 28 -25.04 -5.66 51.07
CA PRO A 28 -23.58 -5.58 51.12
C PRO A 28 -22.89 -6.69 50.32
N ASN A 29 -21.83 -6.34 49.59
CA ASN A 29 -21.03 -7.30 48.85
C ASN A 29 -19.83 -7.78 49.69
N LYS A 30 -19.72 -9.10 49.84
CA LYS A 30 -18.69 -9.81 50.61
C LYS A 30 -17.33 -9.72 49.90
N GLY A 31 -16.27 -9.63 50.70
CA GLY A 31 -14.91 -9.35 50.26
C GLY A 31 -14.22 -10.43 49.43
N ARG A 32 -13.18 -10.01 48.71
CA ARG A 32 -12.09 -10.84 48.20
C ARG A 32 -10.74 -10.19 48.55
N PRO A 33 -9.70 -10.99 48.85
CA PRO A 33 -8.41 -10.50 49.34
C PRO A 33 -7.57 -9.86 48.23
N LYS A 34 -6.77 -8.85 48.60
CA LYS A 34 -5.78 -8.19 47.73
C LYS A 34 -4.51 -9.04 47.61
N PRO A 35 -3.87 -9.16 46.42
CA PRO A 35 -2.56 -9.78 46.29
C PRO A 35 -1.48 -8.70 46.42
N VAL A 36 -0.73 -8.69 47.52
CA VAL A 36 0.43 -7.79 47.73
C VAL A 36 1.77 -8.54 47.67
N GLU A 37 1.79 -9.87 47.61
CA GLU A 37 3.05 -10.62 47.76
C GLU A 37 3.75 -11.05 46.46
N VAL A 38 3.17 -10.84 45.27
CA VAL A 38 3.82 -11.27 44.01
C VAL A 38 4.86 -10.26 43.51
N ALA A 39 4.82 -9.00 43.96
CA ALA A 39 5.67 -7.93 43.45
C ALA A 39 7.12 -7.94 44.00
N VAL A 40 7.38 -8.61 45.13
CA VAL A 40 8.70 -8.58 45.79
C VAL A 40 9.65 -9.62 45.18
N CYS A 41 9.17 -10.83 44.86
CA CYS A 41 10.01 -11.86 44.24
C CYS A 41 10.49 -11.50 42.82
N GLN A 42 9.70 -10.73 42.07
CA GLN A 42 10.04 -10.37 40.69
C GLN A 42 11.15 -9.31 40.60
N ARG A 43 11.27 -8.44 41.62
CA ARG A 43 12.32 -7.41 41.66
C ARG A 43 13.69 -7.97 42.05
N VAL A 44 13.73 -9.00 42.89
CA VAL A 44 14.97 -9.67 43.30
C VAL A 44 15.58 -10.47 42.14
N ALA A 45 14.75 -11.13 41.33
CA ALA A 45 15.22 -11.88 40.16
C ALA A 45 15.84 -10.98 39.07
N ILE A 46 15.29 -9.79 38.85
CA ILE A 46 15.81 -8.82 37.86
C ILE A 46 17.14 -8.22 38.33
N ALA A 47 17.29 -7.94 39.63
CA ALA A 47 18.54 -7.43 40.18
C ALA A 47 19.69 -8.46 40.09
N ALA A 48 19.40 -9.74 40.33
CA ALA A 48 20.38 -10.83 40.19
C ALA A 48 20.83 -11.04 38.74
N ALA A 49 19.90 -10.95 37.77
CA ALA A 49 20.23 -11.09 36.35
C ALA A 49 21.11 -9.94 35.83
N MET A 50 20.89 -8.70 36.29
CA MET A 50 21.73 -7.56 35.89
C MET A 50 23.14 -7.61 36.50
N ALA A 51 23.31 -8.15 37.70
CA ALA A 51 24.63 -8.35 38.30
C ALA A 51 25.49 -9.37 37.52
N ILE A 52 24.87 -10.42 36.97
CA ILE A 52 25.57 -11.44 36.16
C ILE A 52 26.05 -10.87 34.82
N VAL A 53 25.26 -10.00 34.18
CA VAL A 53 25.67 -9.33 32.93
C VAL A 53 26.81 -8.35 33.17
N PHE A 54 26.83 -7.64 34.31
CA PHE A 54 27.88 -6.68 34.64
C PHE A 54 29.23 -7.33 34.94
N LEU A 55 29.23 -8.57 35.44
CA LEU A 55 30.44 -9.35 35.65
C LEU A 55 30.99 -9.96 34.35
N TYR A 56 30.14 -10.19 33.35
CA TYR A 56 30.55 -10.78 32.07
C TYR A 56 31.22 -9.80 31.10
N PHE A 57 31.02 -8.49 31.29
CA PHE A 57 31.55 -7.44 30.40
C PHE A 57 32.84 -6.76 30.90
N ASN A 58 33.37 -7.13 32.07
CA ASN A 58 34.56 -6.50 32.65
C ASN A 58 35.86 -7.34 32.52
N THR A 59 35.88 -8.38 31.67
CA THR A 59 37.04 -9.29 31.56
C THR A 59 37.62 -9.43 30.15
N SER A 60 37.56 -8.39 29.31
CA SER A 60 38.27 -8.45 28.02
C SER A 60 38.78 -7.09 27.55
N ASP A 61 39.90 -6.69 28.13
CA ASP A 61 40.85 -5.76 27.50
C ASP A 61 42.27 -6.25 27.84
N ASN A 62 42.99 -6.81 26.87
CA ASN A 62 44.38 -6.42 26.61
C ASN A 62 45.00 -7.15 25.39
N THR A 63 45.96 -6.45 24.77
CA THR A 63 46.85 -6.83 23.65
C THR A 63 46.23 -6.76 22.25
N GLY A 64 46.77 -6.07 21.24
CA GLY A 64 48.00 -5.28 21.13
C GLY A 64 48.61 -5.48 19.73
N PHE A 65 48.74 -4.38 18.98
CA PHE A 65 49.88 -4.05 18.08
C PHE A 65 50.06 -4.72 16.67
N VAL A 66 50.32 -3.81 15.70
CA VAL A 66 51.12 -3.81 14.43
C VAL A 66 50.55 -4.25 13.07
N ASP A 67 50.76 -3.32 12.12
CA ASP A 67 50.78 -3.37 10.65
C ASP A 67 51.58 -4.54 10.01
N SER A 68 51.17 -4.98 8.81
CA SER A 68 51.91 -4.79 7.55
C SER A 68 51.49 -5.77 6.43
N GLU A 69 51.48 -5.20 5.21
CA GLU A 69 51.93 -5.75 3.92
C GLU A 69 51.46 -7.11 3.32
N GLN A 70 50.89 -6.96 2.12
CA GLN A 70 51.27 -7.58 0.84
C GLN A 70 51.15 -9.10 0.57
N THR A 71 50.59 -9.33 -0.63
CA THR A 71 50.98 -10.26 -1.71
C THR A 71 50.46 -11.71 -1.79
N THR A 72 49.80 -11.92 -2.94
CA THR A 72 49.90 -13.03 -3.91
C THR A 72 49.42 -14.45 -3.56
N ALA A 73 48.39 -14.84 -4.32
CA ALA A 73 48.33 -15.99 -5.23
C ALA A 73 49.19 -17.23 -4.93
N SER A 74 48.54 -18.39 -4.87
CA SER A 74 48.82 -19.56 -5.73
C SER A 74 48.13 -20.82 -5.19
N ASN A 75 47.42 -21.48 -6.10
CA ASN A 75 47.24 -22.93 -6.24
C ASN A 75 46.99 -23.79 -5.00
N ASP A 76 45.86 -24.49 -4.98
CA ASP A 76 45.97 -25.95 -4.96
C ASP A 76 44.76 -26.64 -5.63
N ALA A 77 45.08 -27.35 -6.71
CA ALA A 77 44.21 -28.29 -7.36
C ALA A 77 44.66 -29.68 -6.91
N SER A 78 43.79 -30.45 -6.25
CA SER A 78 43.60 -31.90 -6.41
C SER A 78 43.04 -32.55 -5.15
N ARG A 79 41.77 -32.95 -5.19
CA ARG A 79 41.32 -34.17 -4.49
C ARG A 79 40.07 -34.77 -5.17
N ARG A 80 40.36 -35.79 -6.00
CA ARG A 80 39.71 -37.11 -6.15
C ARG A 80 38.17 -37.15 -5.97
N ARG A 81 37.42 -37.37 -7.05
CA ARG A 81 37.02 -38.67 -7.67
C ARG A 81 35.80 -39.34 -7.02
N ALA A 82 34.89 -39.71 -7.91
CA ALA A 82 33.90 -40.79 -7.87
C ALA A 82 32.60 -40.52 -7.10
N PHE A 83 31.54 -40.20 -7.85
CA PHE A 83 30.25 -40.91 -7.81
C PHE A 83 29.46 -40.53 -9.07
N GLU A 84 29.55 -41.38 -10.10
CA GLU A 84 28.52 -41.48 -11.14
C GLU A 84 27.52 -42.51 -10.63
N ASP A 85 26.26 -42.11 -10.49
CA ASP A 85 25.12 -42.96 -10.81
C ASP A 85 23.86 -42.09 -10.96
N GLY A 86 23.15 -42.30 -12.06
CA GLY A 86 22.14 -41.41 -12.59
C GLY A 86 20.75 -41.55 -11.97
N THR A 87 19.93 -40.51 -12.16
CA THR A 87 18.50 -40.62 -12.46
C THR A 87 17.94 -39.27 -12.92
N PRO A 88 17.45 -39.11 -14.16
CA PRO A 88 16.73 -37.91 -14.58
C PRO A 88 15.23 -38.21 -14.59
N VAL A 89 14.53 -38.12 -13.46
CA VAL A 89 13.07 -38.33 -13.42
C VAL A 89 12.39 -37.41 -12.42
N LYS A 90 12.29 -36.10 -12.71
CA LYS A 90 11.26 -35.21 -12.09
C LYS A 90 10.74 -34.08 -13.00
N GLN A 91 11.45 -33.65 -14.04
CA GLN A 91 11.02 -32.50 -14.86
C GLN A 91 9.88 -32.79 -15.86
N THR A 92 9.82 -33.98 -16.45
CA THR A 92 8.79 -34.34 -17.45
C THR A 92 7.37 -34.45 -16.87
N ARG A 93 7.24 -34.73 -15.57
CA ARG A 93 5.93 -34.88 -14.91
C ARG A 93 5.25 -33.52 -14.64
N ALA A 94 6.02 -32.49 -14.32
CA ALA A 94 5.48 -31.14 -14.07
C ALA A 94 4.95 -30.49 -15.36
N GLN A 95 5.68 -30.63 -16.47
CA GLN A 95 5.25 -30.12 -17.77
C GLN A 95 3.98 -30.83 -18.29
N SER A 96 3.87 -32.14 -18.07
CA SER A 96 2.68 -32.93 -18.44
C SER A 96 1.43 -32.57 -17.61
N ILE A 97 1.58 -32.15 -16.35
CA ILE A 97 0.46 -31.74 -15.52
C ILE A 97 -0.02 -30.33 -15.91
N ASN A 98 0.87 -29.39 -16.24
CA ASN A 98 0.48 -28.06 -16.70
C ASN A 98 -0.29 -28.10 -18.02
N SER A 99 0.11 -28.94 -18.97
CA SER A 99 -0.67 -29.15 -20.21
C SER A 99 -2.01 -29.83 -19.94
N LYS A 100 -2.09 -30.72 -18.94
CA LYS A 100 -3.34 -31.38 -18.53
C LYS A 100 -4.29 -30.46 -17.75
N ILE A 101 -3.77 -29.58 -16.90
CA ILE A 101 -4.57 -28.56 -16.20
C ILE A 101 -5.06 -27.50 -17.19
N ARG A 102 -4.20 -27.01 -18.11
CA ARG A 102 -4.62 -26.10 -19.20
C ARG A 102 -5.72 -26.73 -20.04
N SER A 103 -5.55 -27.98 -20.49
CA SER A 103 -6.58 -28.65 -21.30
C SER A 103 -7.87 -28.94 -20.53
N GLN A 104 -7.80 -29.20 -19.21
CA GLN A 104 -8.98 -29.34 -18.36
C GLN A 104 -9.73 -28.00 -18.14
N LEU A 105 -9.00 -26.90 -17.98
CA LEU A 105 -9.58 -25.57 -17.87
C LEU A 105 -10.26 -25.15 -19.18
N GLU A 106 -9.63 -25.41 -20.32
CA GLU A 106 -10.19 -25.14 -21.66
C GLU A 106 -11.45 -25.98 -21.92
N THR A 107 -11.46 -27.26 -21.55
CA THR A 107 -12.63 -28.14 -21.73
C THR A 107 -13.78 -27.83 -20.77
N SER A 108 -13.50 -27.31 -19.56
CA SER A 108 -14.53 -26.93 -18.58
C SER A 108 -15.36 -25.71 -19.02
N LYS A 109 -14.78 -24.79 -19.80
CA LYS A 109 -15.49 -23.63 -20.38
C LYS A 109 -16.54 -24.03 -21.43
N GLY A 110 -16.48 -25.24 -21.97
CA GLY A 110 -17.41 -25.74 -22.99
C GLY A 110 -18.69 -26.42 -22.48
N ARG A 111 -18.88 -26.59 -21.16
CA ARG A 111 -19.95 -27.46 -20.63
C ARG A 111 -20.82 -26.76 -19.57
N LYS A 112 -21.65 -25.79 -19.98
CA LYS A 112 -23.02 -25.50 -19.45
C LYS A 112 -23.57 -24.18 -20.01
N GLN A 113 -24.28 -24.25 -21.14
CA GLN A 113 -25.41 -23.36 -21.42
C GLN A 113 -26.46 -24.20 -22.16
N LYS A 114 -27.48 -24.66 -21.42
CA LYS A 114 -28.68 -25.28 -21.99
C LYS A 114 -29.86 -24.37 -21.67
N GLY A 115 -30.33 -23.66 -22.69
CA GLY A 115 -31.72 -23.20 -22.79
C GLY A 115 -32.06 -21.81 -22.27
N ARG A 116 -31.71 -20.75 -23.02
CA ARG A 116 -32.59 -19.58 -23.18
C ARG A 116 -32.34 -18.94 -24.54
N ARG A 117 -33.31 -19.08 -25.46
CA ARG A 117 -33.29 -18.47 -26.80
C ARG A 117 -33.20 -16.94 -26.67
N GLN A 118 -32.05 -16.37 -27.03
CA GLN A 118 -31.92 -14.97 -27.41
C GLN A 118 -31.40 -14.91 -28.86
N LYS A 119 -31.98 -13.99 -29.63
CA LYS A 119 -31.69 -13.72 -31.05
C LYS A 119 -30.18 -13.52 -31.25
N GLN A 120 -29.60 -14.34 -32.14
CA GLN A 120 -28.22 -14.22 -32.59
C GLN A 120 -28.08 -12.98 -33.48
N GLY A 121 -27.33 -11.98 -33.00
CA GLY A 121 -26.55 -11.09 -33.85
C GLY A 121 -25.21 -11.77 -34.11
N GLY A 122 -24.82 -11.92 -35.38
CA GLY A 122 -23.60 -12.61 -35.78
C GLY A 122 -22.35 -11.94 -35.23
N HIS A 123 -21.66 -12.61 -34.31
CA HIS A 123 -20.26 -12.35 -34.00
C HIS A 123 -19.43 -13.41 -34.71
N GLN A 124 -18.74 -12.99 -35.77
CA GLN A 124 -17.67 -13.76 -36.38
C GLN A 124 -16.51 -13.82 -35.37
N SER A 125 -16.12 -15.02 -34.97
CA SER A 125 -14.89 -15.24 -34.22
C SER A 125 -13.68 -15.05 -35.14
N PRO A 126 -12.64 -14.32 -34.72
CA PRO A 126 -11.45 -14.12 -35.53
C PRO A 126 -10.64 -15.42 -35.65
N SER A 127 -10.17 -15.70 -36.87
CA SER A 127 -9.33 -16.84 -37.20
C SER A 127 -7.94 -16.73 -36.51
N PRO A 128 -7.36 -17.85 -36.06
CA PRO A 128 -6.01 -17.90 -35.53
C PRO A 128 -5.02 -17.92 -36.70
N GLY A 129 -4.46 -16.75 -37.05
CA GLY A 129 -3.56 -16.66 -38.21
C GLY A 129 -2.61 -15.47 -38.28
N ASP A 130 -2.86 -14.36 -37.57
CA ASP A 130 -2.04 -13.14 -37.67
C ASP A 130 -1.44 -12.73 -36.31
N GLU A 131 -0.37 -13.40 -35.88
CA GLU A 131 0.44 -13.00 -34.71
C GLU A 131 1.51 -11.94 -35.04
N SER A 132 1.64 -11.48 -36.30
CA SER A 132 2.73 -10.60 -36.73
C SER A 132 2.38 -9.11 -36.91
N ALA A 133 1.14 -8.67 -36.62
CA ALA A 133 0.70 -7.31 -36.94
C ALA A 133 -0.13 -6.57 -35.87
N GLN A 134 -0.04 -6.97 -34.60
CA GLN A 134 -0.45 -6.11 -33.47
C GLN A 134 0.79 -5.49 -32.84
N GLN A 135 1.46 -4.63 -33.61
CA GLN A 135 2.34 -3.63 -33.03
C GLN A 135 1.45 -2.78 -32.12
N ARG A 136 1.46 -3.06 -30.82
CA ARG A 136 0.68 -2.31 -29.82
C ARG A 136 1.00 -0.85 -30.03
N LEU A 137 0.00 -0.08 -30.43
CA LEU A 137 0.13 1.34 -30.75
C LEU A 137 0.17 2.11 -29.44
N SER A 138 1.27 1.97 -28.71
CA SER A 138 1.45 2.61 -27.40
C SER A 138 2.29 3.88 -27.51
N VAL A 139 2.00 4.82 -26.62
CA VAL A 139 2.92 5.92 -26.31
C VAL A 139 4.26 5.35 -25.80
N ARG A 140 5.36 6.06 -26.06
CA ARG A 140 6.68 5.65 -25.58
C ARG A 140 6.90 6.17 -24.16
N SER A 141 7.22 5.24 -23.26
CA SER A 141 7.64 5.53 -21.91
C SER A 141 9.07 6.05 -21.86
N SER A 142 9.36 6.84 -20.83
CA SER A 142 10.68 7.37 -20.52
C SER A 142 11.39 6.50 -19.50
N THR A 143 12.73 6.52 -19.56
CA THR A 143 13.55 5.86 -18.55
C THR A 143 13.30 6.50 -17.19
N THR A 144 13.54 5.75 -16.12
CA THR A 144 13.35 6.28 -14.76
C THR A 144 14.20 7.54 -14.50
N ASP A 145 15.38 7.66 -15.12
CA ASP A 145 16.23 8.86 -14.99
C ASP A 145 15.68 10.07 -15.77
N GLN A 146 14.99 9.86 -16.89
CA GLN A 146 14.29 10.92 -17.60
C GLN A 146 13.10 11.44 -16.77
N VAL A 147 12.28 10.52 -16.25
CA VAL A 147 11.17 10.85 -15.35
C VAL A 147 11.68 11.60 -14.12
N LEU A 148 12.80 11.16 -13.56
CA LEU A 148 13.42 11.80 -12.40
C LEU A 148 13.83 13.24 -12.70
N ARG A 149 14.53 13.48 -13.81
CA ARG A 149 14.92 14.84 -14.21
C ARG A 149 13.71 15.75 -14.38
N TYR A 150 12.67 15.25 -15.05
CA TYR A 150 11.41 15.97 -15.22
C TYR A 150 10.79 16.35 -13.87
N LEU A 151 10.62 15.40 -12.95
CA LEU A 151 10.00 15.67 -11.66
C LEU A 151 10.88 16.55 -10.75
N LEU A 152 12.20 16.41 -10.80
CA LEU A 152 13.12 17.24 -10.01
C LEU A 152 13.11 18.71 -10.45
N GLU A 153 12.87 18.98 -11.74
CA GLU A 153 12.73 20.35 -12.23
C GLU A 153 11.60 21.09 -11.51
N TYR A 154 10.42 20.48 -11.44
CA TYR A 154 9.27 21.04 -10.71
C TYR A 154 9.49 20.99 -9.20
N ALA A 155 10.13 19.94 -8.70
CA ALA A 155 10.36 19.82 -7.27
C ALA A 155 11.31 20.89 -6.73
N ARG A 156 12.23 21.42 -7.54
CA ARG A 156 13.13 22.49 -7.09
C ARG A 156 12.49 23.87 -7.00
N GLN A 157 11.28 24.05 -7.55
CA GLN A 157 10.55 25.30 -7.39
C GLN A 157 10.19 25.53 -5.92
N THR A 158 9.97 26.78 -5.53
CA THR A 158 9.44 27.03 -4.19
C THR A 158 8.03 26.42 -4.10
N PRO A 159 7.57 25.97 -2.92
CA PRO A 159 6.23 25.41 -2.79
C PRO A 159 5.12 26.35 -3.28
N GLY A 160 5.29 27.67 -3.10
CA GLY A 160 4.35 28.67 -3.62
C GLY A 160 4.35 28.75 -5.15
N ASP A 161 5.51 28.77 -5.79
CA ASP A 161 5.61 28.79 -7.26
C ASP A 161 5.06 27.49 -7.87
N LEU A 162 5.30 26.35 -7.23
CA LEU A 162 4.76 25.06 -7.67
C LEU A 162 3.23 25.01 -7.51
N TRP A 163 2.69 25.57 -6.41
CA TRP A 163 1.26 25.72 -6.20
C TRP A 163 0.62 26.51 -7.34
N ASP A 164 1.22 27.65 -7.72
CA ASP A 164 0.74 28.51 -8.80
C ASP A 164 0.88 27.81 -10.17
N THR A 165 2.01 27.14 -10.42
CA THR A 165 2.26 26.35 -11.64
C THR A 165 1.23 25.25 -11.83
N LEU A 166 0.86 24.55 -10.75
CA LEU A 166 -0.17 23.51 -10.79
C LEU A 166 -1.59 24.09 -10.83
N GLY A 167 -1.76 25.40 -10.68
CA GLY A 167 -3.06 26.09 -10.68
C GLY A 167 -3.96 25.68 -9.51
N VAL A 168 -3.36 25.27 -8.39
CA VAL A 168 -4.15 24.83 -7.24
C VAL A 168 -4.91 26.02 -6.68
N THR A 169 -6.22 25.87 -6.48
CA THR A 169 -7.05 26.92 -5.86
C THR A 169 -7.50 26.48 -4.47
N ALA A 170 -7.47 27.41 -3.52
CA ALA A 170 -7.91 27.15 -2.17
C ALA A 170 -9.45 27.26 -2.02
N SER A 171 -10.14 27.86 -2.99
CA SER A 171 -11.60 27.89 -3.05
C SER A 171 -12.16 26.50 -3.35
N GLY A 172 -13.19 26.08 -2.60
CA GLY A 172 -13.88 24.81 -2.81
C GLY A 172 -14.63 24.69 -4.15
N ASP A 173 -14.58 25.74 -4.98
CA ASP A 173 -15.04 25.72 -6.36
C ASP A 173 -14.11 24.81 -7.17
N ALA A 174 -14.45 23.53 -7.21
CA ALA A 174 -13.77 22.46 -7.96
C ALA A 174 -13.83 22.63 -9.48
N GLY A 175 -13.97 23.86 -9.98
CA GLY A 175 -13.99 24.16 -11.40
C GLY A 175 -12.59 24.02 -11.99
N ASN A 176 -12.17 22.79 -12.26
CA ASN A 176 -11.13 22.35 -13.20
C ASN A 176 -10.03 23.37 -13.57
N SER A 177 -9.44 24.06 -12.60
CA SER A 177 -8.27 24.89 -12.82
C SER A 177 -7.03 24.02 -12.64
N PHE A 178 -6.85 23.03 -13.52
CA PHE A 178 -5.49 22.54 -13.73
C PHE A 178 -4.72 23.73 -14.30
N GLY A 179 -3.68 24.20 -13.60
CA GLY A 179 -2.89 25.35 -14.04
C GLY A 179 -2.18 25.07 -15.35
N ALA A 180 -0.91 24.68 -15.28
CA ALA A 180 -0.16 24.24 -16.45
C ALA A 180 -0.52 22.82 -16.93
N ASP A 181 -1.39 22.09 -16.20
CA ASP A 181 -1.71 20.67 -16.39
C ASP A 181 -0.50 19.82 -16.82
N LEU A 182 0.53 19.80 -15.96
CA LEU A 182 1.85 19.21 -16.25
C LEU A 182 1.79 17.78 -16.79
N PHE A 183 0.75 17.03 -16.41
CA PHE A 183 0.61 15.62 -16.73
C PHE A 183 -0.60 15.31 -17.63
N SER A 184 -1.20 16.33 -18.27
CA SER A 184 -2.41 16.16 -19.09
C SER A 184 -3.54 15.42 -18.34
N LEU A 185 -3.67 15.68 -17.04
CA LEU A 185 -4.62 14.99 -16.17
C LEU A 185 -6.05 15.21 -16.63
N LYS A 186 -6.38 16.39 -17.16
CA LYS A 186 -7.74 16.68 -17.62
C LYS A 186 -8.19 15.69 -18.70
N GLU A 187 -7.39 15.54 -19.76
CA GLU A 187 -7.71 14.66 -20.88
C GLU A 187 -7.69 13.18 -20.47
N LEU A 188 -6.76 12.83 -19.58
CA LEU A 188 -6.65 11.49 -19.01
C LEU A 188 -7.84 11.12 -18.11
N GLU A 189 -8.35 12.06 -17.31
CA GLU A 189 -9.55 11.88 -16.48
C GLU A 189 -10.82 11.75 -17.33
N ASP A 190 -10.86 12.41 -18.50
CA ASP A 190 -11.90 12.26 -19.50
C ASP A 190 -11.80 10.92 -20.29
N GLY A 191 -10.87 10.04 -19.91
CA GLY A 191 -10.68 8.72 -20.53
C GLY A 191 -9.97 8.76 -21.89
N THR A 192 -9.37 9.90 -22.26
CA THR A 192 -8.74 10.12 -23.56
C THR A 192 -7.22 10.04 -23.45
N CYS A 193 -6.55 9.44 -24.44
CA CYS A 193 -5.09 9.51 -24.54
C CYS A 193 -4.70 10.79 -25.30
N PRO A 194 -4.03 11.76 -24.66
CA PRO A 194 -3.74 13.07 -25.29
C PRO A 194 -2.59 13.00 -26.30
N TRP A 195 -1.80 11.93 -26.28
CA TRP A 195 -0.64 11.77 -27.16
C TRP A 195 -0.94 10.92 -28.38
N LYS A 196 -0.22 11.23 -29.46
CA LYS A 196 -0.17 10.36 -30.64
C LYS A 196 0.66 9.11 -30.34
N ILE A 197 0.41 8.06 -31.09
CA ILE A 197 1.23 6.85 -31.10
C ILE A 197 2.70 7.22 -31.32
N ASP A 198 3.62 6.50 -30.69
CA ASP A 198 5.07 6.76 -30.72
C ASP A 198 5.54 8.08 -30.08
N THR A 199 4.65 8.88 -29.50
CA THR A 199 5.06 10.08 -28.74
C THR A 199 5.79 9.66 -27.47
N GLN A 200 6.98 10.22 -27.24
CA GLN A 200 7.73 10.08 -25.99
C GLN A 200 7.10 10.96 -24.92
N VAL A 201 6.62 10.36 -23.82
CA VAL A 201 6.05 11.08 -22.67
C VAL A 201 7.10 11.15 -21.57
N GLU A 202 7.66 12.34 -21.31
CA GLU A 202 8.85 12.56 -20.46
C GLU A 202 8.69 12.05 -19.02
N TRP A 203 7.48 12.12 -18.48
CA TRP A 203 7.18 11.74 -17.10
C TRP A 203 6.55 10.34 -16.95
N LEU A 204 6.25 9.63 -18.05
CA LEU A 204 5.64 8.31 -17.98
C LEU A 204 6.73 7.23 -17.86
N PRO A 205 6.89 6.54 -16.71
CA PRO A 205 7.91 5.50 -16.57
C PRO A 205 7.53 4.24 -17.34
N ASP A 206 8.55 3.46 -17.70
CA ASP A 206 8.39 2.10 -18.22
C ASP A 206 7.50 1.24 -17.31
N VAL A 207 6.81 0.26 -17.90
CA VAL A 207 6.12 -0.79 -17.14
C VAL A 207 7.19 -1.57 -16.35
N PRO A 208 6.97 -1.87 -15.05
CA PRO A 208 7.97 -2.58 -14.25
C PRO A 208 8.38 -3.91 -14.90
N PHE A 209 9.66 -4.27 -14.74
CA PHE A 209 10.21 -5.50 -15.30
C PHE A 209 9.39 -6.73 -14.89
N LYS A 210 9.02 -7.55 -15.88
CA LYS A 210 8.18 -8.76 -15.78
C LYS A 210 6.79 -8.54 -15.15
N SER A 211 6.28 -7.32 -15.08
CA SER A 211 4.95 -7.03 -14.50
C SER A 211 3.85 -7.86 -15.15
N ASP A 212 3.75 -7.85 -16.49
CA ASP A 212 2.74 -8.61 -17.24
C ASP A 212 2.84 -10.13 -17.03
N GLU A 213 4.07 -10.67 -16.98
CA GLU A 213 4.33 -12.09 -16.74
C GLU A 213 3.89 -12.51 -15.34
N ILE A 214 4.32 -11.77 -14.32
CA ILE A 214 3.99 -12.05 -12.91
C ILE A 214 2.48 -11.90 -12.70
N ALA A 215 1.85 -10.88 -13.30
CA ALA A 215 0.41 -10.67 -13.23
C ALA A 215 -0.38 -11.79 -13.92
N ALA A 216 0.08 -12.26 -15.09
CA ALA A 216 -0.53 -13.40 -15.78
C ALA A 216 -0.46 -14.68 -14.94
N GLU A 217 0.67 -14.95 -14.28
CA GLU A 217 0.80 -16.09 -13.38
C GLU A 217 -0.12 -15.97 -12.16
N TYR A 218 -0.23 -14.78 -11.56
CA TYR A 218 -1.18 -14.53 -10.48
C TYR A 218 -2.62 -14.81 -10.91
N ARG A 219 -3.06 -14.28 -12.05
CA ARG A 219 -4.42 -14.49 -12.58
C ARG A 219 -4.69 -15.96 -12.83
N PHE A 220 -3.77 -16.66 -13.47
CA PHE A 220 -3.86 -18.10 -13.70
C PHE A 220 -4.09 -18.87 -12.39
N ARG A 221 -3.35 -18.53 -11.33
CA ARG A 221 -3.52 -19.12 -10.00
C ARG A 221 -4.91 -18.82 -9.42
N MET A 222 -5.40 -17.58 -9.54
CA MET A 222 -6.72 -17.21 -9.02
C MET A 222 -7.85 -17.92 -9.75
N ASP A 223 -7.76 -18.04 -11.08
CA ASP A 223 -8.72 -18.78 -11.90
C ASP A 223 -8.76 -20.27 -11.52
N ALA A 224 -7.58 -20.87 -11.32
CA ALA A 224 -7.45 -22.25 -10.88
C ALA A 224 -8.14 -22.47 -9.52
N LEU A 225 -7.98 -21.56 -8.56
CA LEU A 225 -8.64 -21.62 -7.25
C LEU A 225 -10.16 -21.44 -7.35
N GLY A 226 -10.65 -20.61 -8.27
CA GLY A 226 -12.07 -20.44 -8.54
C GLY A 226 -12.75 -21.65 -9.18
N SER A 227 -11.98 -22.48 -9.90
CA SER A 227 -12.51 -23.64 -10.64
C SER A 227 -12.88 -24.86 -9.77
N GLY A 228 -12.69 -24.78 -8.45
CA GLY A 228 -13.04 -25.86 -7.52
C GLY A 228 -12.05 -27.03 -7.50
N LEU A 229 -10.76 -26.76 -7.76
CA LEU A 229 -9.71 -27.76 -7.68
C LEU A 229 -9.69 -28.49 -6.33
N THR A 230 -9.35 -29.78 -6.37
CA THR A 230 -9.19 -30.58 -5.15
C THR A 230 -8.01 -30.05 -4.31
N ARG A 231 -8.05 -30.28 -3.00
CA ARG A 231 -6.98 -29.89 -2.06
C ARG A 231 -5.59 -30.41 -2.47
N ARG A 232 -5.53 -31.57 -3.14
CA ARG A 232 -4.30 -32.16 -3.67
C ARG A 232 -3.77 -31.39 -4.88
N GLN A 233 -4.64 -31.05 -5.83
CA GLN A 233 -4.28 -30.22 -6.98
C GLN A 233 -3.85 -28.81 -6.55
N MET A 234 -4.52 -28.24 -5.54
CA MET A 234 -4.09 -26.96 -4.97
C MET A 234 -2.69 -27.04 -4.33
N LYS A 235 -2.35 -28.14 -3.64
CA LYS A 235 -1.02 -28.33 -3.06
C LYS A 235 0.06 -28.41 -4.14
N GLU A 236 -0.19 -29.19 -5.20
CA GLU A 236 0.73 -29.32 -6.33
C GLU A 236 0.92 -27.99 -7.10
N LEU A 237 -0.15 -27.17 -7.19
CA LEU A 237 -0.08 -25.84 -7.78
C LEU A 237 0.68 -24.84 -6.87
N ASP A 238 0.54 -24.97 -5.56
CA ASP A 238 1.20 -24.09 -4.58
C ASP A 238 2.72 -24.33 -4.53
N ASP A 239 3.18 -25.56 -4.83
CA ASP A 239 4.60 -25.92 -4.83
C ASP A 239 5.36 -25.37 -6.06
N GLN A 240 4.71 -24.74 -7.05
CA GLN A 240 5.32 -24.40 -8.36
C GLN A 240 5.24 -22.91 -8.75
N ARG A 241 5.93 -22.04 -7.99
CA ARG A 241 6.03 -20.56 -8.20
C ARG A 241 4.88 -19.79 -7.55
N LYS A 242 5.19 -19.19 -6.41
CA LYS A 242 4.22 -18.44 -5.61
C LYS A 242 4.29 -16.96 -5.98
N VAL A 243 3.30 -16.47 -6.73
CA VAL A 243 3.08 -15.02 -6.81
C VAL A 243 2.31 -14.54 -5.58
N LEU A 244 2.84 -13.53 -4.91
CA LEU A 244 2.30 -12.88 -3.73
C LEU A 244 2.02 -11.41 -4.02
N ILE A 245 0.88 -10.88 -3.57
CA ILE A 245 0.68 -9.43 -3.56
C ILE A 245 1.45 -8.82 -2.38
N TRP A 246 2.41 -7.97 -2.66
CA TRP A 246 2.98 -7.02 -1.71
C TRP A 246 2.17 -5.73 -1.76
N TYR A 247 1.38 -5.46 -0.73
CA TYR A 247 0.58 -4.25 -0.64
C TYR A 247 1.23 -3.22 0.29
N GLU A 248 1.72 -2.12 -0.28
CA GLU A 248 2.25 -1.00 0.46
C GLU A 248 1.08 -0.10 0.91
N HIS A 249 0.57 -0.36 2.11
CA HIS A 249 -0.62 0.27 2.65
C HIS A 249 -0.30 1.65 3.25
N ILE A 250 -0.49 2.72 2.51
CA ILE A 250 -0.42 4.06 3.12
C ILE A 250 -1.64 4.26 4.02
N SER A 251 -1.39 4.50 5.31
CA SER A 251 -2.46 4.72 6.27
C SER A 251 -3.38 5.86 5.81
N LYS A 252 -4.68 5.59 5.84
CA LYS A 252 -5.77 6.50 5.43
C LYS A 252 -5.85 6.80 3.93
N ALA A 253 -5.14 6.03 3.11
CA ALA A 253 -5.23 6.07 1.65
C ALA A 253 -6.10 4.94 1.05
N GLY A 254 -7.02 4.35 1.82
CA GLY A 254 -8.02 3.42 1.29
C GLY A 254 -7.70 1.92 1.47
N GLY A 255 -6.65 1.54 2.21
CA GLY A 255 -6.28 0.12 2.33
C GLY A 255 -7.29 -0.77 3.04
N THR A 256 -8.16 -0.22 3.90
CA THR A 256 -9.32 -0.99 4.39
C THR A 256 -10.25 -1.43 3.25
N THR A 257 -10.53 -0.53 2.31
CA THR A 257 -11.37 -0.81 1.15
C THR A 257 -10.67 -1.78 0.20
N PHE A 258 -9.39 -1.54 -0.12
CA PHE A 258 -8.59 -2.45 -0.94
C PHE A 258 -8.58 -3.87 -0.38
N CYS A 259 -8.34 -4.03 0.93
CA CYS A 259 -8.36 -5.34 1.57
C CYS A 259 -9.75 -5.99 1.66
N GLY A 260 -10.82 -5.17 1.69
CA GLY A 260 -12.19 -5.66 1.53
C GLY A 260 -12.47 -6.22 0.13
N ILE A 261 -11.93 -5.56 -0.90
CA ILE A 261 -11.97 -6.05 -2.30
C ILE A 261 -11.15 -7.34 -2.42
N ALA A 262 -9.92 -7.37 -1.88
CA ALA A 262 -9.08 -8.57 -1.86
C ALA A 262 -9.80 -9.76 -1.21
N SER A 263 -10.38 -9.55 -0.02
CA SER A 263 -11.15 -10.57 0.71
C SER A 263 -12.40 -11.07 -0.05
N SER A 264 -12.90 -10.29 -1.00
CA SER A 264 -14.06 -10.66 -1.82
C SER A 264 -13.66 -11.49 -3.05
N ASN A 265 -12.42 -11.31 -3.54
CA ASN A 265 -11.89 -11.98 -4.73
C ASN A 265 -10.99 -13.18 -4.42
N MET A 266 -10.47 -13.27 -3.20
CA MET A 266 -9.57 -14.34 -2.78
C MET A 266 -10.24 -15.27 -1.76
N PRO A 267 -9.86 -16.56 -1.68
CA PRO A 267 -10.24 -17.43 -0.59
C PRO A 267 -9.88 -16.83 0.78
N GLY A 268 -10.75 -17.00 1.78
CA GLY A 268 -10.58 -16.34 3.08
C GLY A 268 -9.28 -16.68 3.83
N TRP A 269 -8.70 -17.87 3.58
CA TRP A 269 -7.41 -18.29 4.14
C TRP A 269 -6.20 -17.65 3.45
N MET A 270 -6.37 -17.04 2.27
CA MET A 270 -5.28 -16.34 1.56
C MET A 270 -5.12 -14.89 2.00
N VAL A 271 -6.11 -14.34 2.71
CA VAL A 271 -6.11 -12.93 3.11
C VAL A 271 -6.02 -12.82 4.62
N PRO A 272 -4.95 -12.22 5.16
CA PRO A 272 -4.83 -11.99 6.60
C PRO A 272 -6.04 -11.25 7.17
N SER A 273 -6.46 -11.65 8.37
CA SER A 273 -7.71 -11.18 8.98
C SER A 273 -7.78 -9.67 9.23
N TYR A 274 -6.64 -9.00 9.48
CA TYR A 274 -6.56 -7.58 9.82
C TYR A 274 -5.99 -6.78 8.64
N HIS A 275 -6.86 -6.25 7.77
CA HIS A 275 -6.51 -5.44 6.58
C HIS A 275 -5.30 -5.99 5.79
N CYS A 276 -5.32 -7.28 5.43
CA CYS A 276 -4.23 -7.95 4.71
C CYS A 276 -2.86 -7.95 5.42
N MET A 277 -2.80 -7.56 6.69
CA MET A 277 -1.58 -7.59 7.49
C MET A 277 -1.49 -8.90 8.27
N PRO A 278 -0.44 -9.70 8.06
CA PRO A 278 -0.19 -10.88 8.90
C PRO A 278 0.13 -10.45 10.34
N LYS A 279 0.05 -11.40 11.27
CA LYS A 279 0.42 -11.20 12.67
C LYS A 279 1.74 -11.91 12.95
N LYS A 280 2.58 -11.34 13.80
CA LYS A 280 3.80 -11.93 14.37
C LYS A 280 3.71 -11.90 15.89
N GLY A 281 3.55 -13.07 16.50
CA GLY A 281 3.31 -13.20 17.94
C GLY A 281 2.04 -12.45 18.37
N ASP A 282 2.11 -11.72 19.48
CA ASP A 282 0.98 -10.95 20.03
C ASP A 282 0.71 -9.63 19.29
N LEU A 283 1.55 -9.26 18.34
CA LEU A 283 1.45 -8.00 17.63
C LEU A 283 0.42 -8.12 16.49
N ARG A 284 -0.43 -7.09 16.37
CA ARG A 284 -1.27 -6.87 15.18
C ARG A 284 -0.44 -6.13 14.13
N ASP A 285 0.58 -6.73 13.57
CA ASP A 285 1.65 -5.96 12.92
C ASP A 285 1.50 -5.81 11.41
N GLY A 286 1.02 -4.63 11.02
CA GLY A 286 1.28 -4.01 9.71
C GLY A 286 2.71 -3.55 9.50
N ARG A 287 3.69 -4.28 10.04
CA ARG A 287 5.12 -3.92 10.04
C ARG A 287 5.96 -4.91 9.25
N VAL A 288 5.36 -5.56 8.24
CA VAL A 288 6.08 -6.53 7.41
C VAL A 288 7.21 -5.90 6.59
N GLY A 289 7.28 -4.56 6.51
CA GLY A 289 8.39 -3.85 5.88
C GLY A 289 9.76 -4.13 6.52
N THR A 290 9.81 -4.46 7.82
CA THR A 290 11.07 -4.82 8.50
C THR A 290 11.42 -6.30 8.38
N TRP A 291 10.56 -7.12 7.77
CA TRP A 291 10.87 -8.54 7.57
C TRP A 291 11.94 -8.68 6.49
N SER A 292 12.85 -9.63 6.66
CA SER A 292 13.76 -10.09 5.62
C SER A 292 13.00 -10.75 4.45
N ASN A 293 13.68 -10.97 3.32
CA ASN A 293 13.08 -11.73 2.21
C ASN A 293 12.82 -13.19 2.62
N GLN A 294 13.72 -13.78 3.42
CA GLN A 294 13.56 -15.12 3.97
C GLN A 294 12.33 -15.24 4.88
N GLU A 295 12.06 -14.26 5.72
CA GLU A 295 10.87 -14.23 6.56
C GLU A 295 9.59 -14.16 5.72
N ILE A 296 9.59 -13.39 4.62
CA ILE A 296 8.46 -13.35 3.68
C ILE A 296 8.28 -14.72 3.01
N SER A 297 9.35 -15.33 2.49
CA SER A 297 9.29 -16.67 1.89
C SER A 297 8.73 -17.71 2.86
N THR A 298 9.23 -17.71 4.10
CA THR A 298 8.79 -18.65 5.16
C THR A 298 7.32 -18.43 5.51
N HIS A 299 6.91 -17.17 5.74
CA HIS A 299 5.52 -16.83 6.06
C HIS A 299 4.55 -17.29 4.96
N VAL A 300 4.89 -17.07 3.69
CA VAL A 300 4.05 -17.47 2.56
C VAL A 300 3.96 -19.00 2.42
N GLN A 301 5.01 -19.72 2.80
CA GLN A 301 5.00 -21.19 2.81
C GLN A 301 4.15 -21.75 3.94
N GLU A 302 4.23 -21.16 5.14
CA GLU A 302 3.54 -21.65 6.34
C GLU A 302 2.05 -21.25 6.37
N GLU A 303 1.76 -19.96 6.21
CA GLU A 303 0.41 -19.40 6.35
C GLU A 303 -0.39 -19.43 5.05
N LYS A 304 0.29 -19.64 3.91
CA LYS A 304 -0.33 -19.70 2.57
C LYS A 304 -1.10 -18.44 2.18
N HIS A 305 -0.76 -17.30 2.78
CA HIS A 305 -1.33 -16.03 2.38
C HIS A 305 -0.95 -15.68 0.93
N GLY A 306 -1.90 -15.17 0.17
CA GLY A 306 -1.70 -14.65 -1.19
C GLY A 306 -1.47 -13.14 -1.23
N ILE A 307 -1.51 -12.48 -0.09
CA ILE A 307 -1.27 -11.05 0.07
C ILE A 307 -0.64 -10.76 1.44
N VAL A 308 0.31 -9.84 1.46
CA VAL A 308 0.88 -9.25 2.69
C VAL A 308 0.86 -7.73 2.56
N ALA A 309 0.58 -7.04 3.65
CA ALA A 309 0.51 -5.58 3.67
C ALA A 309 1.44 -4.95 4.70
N ASN A 310 2.13 -3.89 4.27
CA ASN A 310 3.00 -3.06 5.08
C ASN A 310 2.36 -1.68 5.28
N GLU A 311 2.00 -1.30 6.51
CA GLU A 311 1.38 0.01 6.81
C GLU A 311 2.32 0.98 7.55
N TRP A 312 3.16 0.46 8.45
CA TRP A 312 3.79 1.30 9.46
C TRP A 312 5.29 1.54 9.24
N GLU A 313 5.98 0.63 8.52
CA GLU A 313 7.43 0.71 8.27
C GLU A 313 7.73 1.14 6.84
N PRO A 314 8.74 2.00 6.58
CA PRO A 314 9.10 2.39 5.22
C PRO A 314 9.25 1.23 4.24
N PHE A 315 9.03 1.50 2.95
CA PHE A 315 9.18 0.51 1.91
C PHE A 315 10.65 0.03 1.84
N ASN A 316 10.85 -1.26 2.02
CA ASN A 316 12.17 -1.85 1.93
C ASN A 316 12.49 -2.21 0.47
N LEU A 317 13.45 -1.51 -0.13
CA LEU A 317 13.86 -1.70 -1.53
C LEU A 317 14.38 -3.12 -1.81
N ASP A 318 14.86 -3.85 -0.80
CA ASP A 318 15.29 -5.25 -0.97
C ASP A 318 14.15 -6.18 -1.38
N LYS A 319 12.88 -5.76 -1.20
CA LYS A 319 11.73 -6.53 -1.67
C LYS A 319 11.72 -6.65 -3.19
N LEU A 320 12.23 -5.65 -3.91
CA LEU A 320 12.29 -5.67 -5.39
C LEU A 320 13.05 -6.90 -5.92
N LYS A 321 14.08 -7.35 -5.19
CA LYS A 321 14.89 -8.52 -5.54
C LYS A 321 14.07 -9.81 -5.67
N LEU A 322 13.02 -9.98 -4.87
CA LEU A 322 12.13 -11.17 -4.95
C LEU A 322 11.39 -11.27 -6.29
N SER A 323 11.34 -10.21 -7.07
CA SER A 323 10.72 -10.20 -8.40
C SER A 323 11.73 -10.00 -9.52
N GLY A 324 13.03 -10.16 -9.23
CA GLY A 324 14.11 -9.88 -10.17
C GLY A 324 14.18 -8.41 -10.58
N ARG A 325 13.65 -7.50 -9.75
CA ARG A 325 13.67 -6.05 -10.03
C ARG A 325 14.87 -5.41 -9.33
N HIS A 326 15.50 -4.47 -10.02
CA HIS A 326 16.60 -3.67 -9.51
C HIS A 326 16.20 -2.21 -9.44
N PHE A 327 16.75 -1.52 -8.44
CA PHE A 327 16.44 -0.11 -8.17
C PHE A 327 16.88 0.83 -9.31
N GLY A 328 17.90 0.46 -10.08
CA GLY A 328 18.41 1.26 -11.19
C GLY A 328 17.58 1.20 -12.48
N GLY A 329 16.50 0.40 -12.54
CA GLY A 329 15.68 0.26 -13.75
C GLY A 329 16.41 -0.37 -14.96
N GLY A 330 17.70 -0.70 -14.83
CA GLY A 330 18.47 -1.36 -15.86
C GLY A 330 18.03 -2.82 -16.06
N SER A 331 17.73 -3.16 -17.30
CA SER A 331 17.72 -4.55 -17.77
C SER A 331 19.16 -5.06 -17.81
N GLU A 332 19.77 -5.34 -16.66
CA GLU A 332 21.09 -5.96 -16.66
C GLU A 332 20.98 -7.40 -17.15
N THR A 333 21.46 -7.59 -18.38
CA THR A 333 21.71 -8.85 -19.09
C THR A 333 22.73 -9.78 -18.40
N SER A 334 23.12 -9.50 -17.15
CA SER A 334 24.30 -10.10 -16.51
C SER A 334 24.00 -10.93 -15.26
N ARG A 335 22.72 -11.13 -14.90
CA ARG A 335 22.30 -11.99 -13.76
C ARG A 335 21.15 -12.94 -14.09
N GLY A 336 21.06 -13.34 -15.36
CA GLY A 336 19.91 -14.01 -15.97
C GLY A 336 19.43 -15.32 -15.33
N ASP A 337 20.27 -16.10 -14.65
CA ASP A 337 19.92 -17.52 -14.40
C ASP A 337 19.80 -17.94 -12.92
N GLU A 338 20.22 -17.13 -11.95
CA GLU A 338 20.24 -17.60 -10.55
C GLU A 338 18.85 -17.63 -9.88
N HIS A 339 17.89 -16.82 -10.35
CA HIS A 339 16.56 -16.76 -9.73
C HIS A 339 15.51 -17.69 -10.35
N GLU A 340 15.72 -18.21 -11.56
CA GLU A 340 14.73 -19.07 -12.22
C GLU A 340 14.50 -20.41 -11.49
N ASN A 341 15.45 -20.81 -10.64
CA ASN A 341 15.39 -22.00 -9.79
C ASN A 341 15.14 -21.70 -8.31
N SER A 342 14.92 -20.45 -7.92
CA SER A 342 14.61 -20.12 -6.52
C SER A 342 13.15 -20.46 -6.21
N ASN A 343 12.91 -21.21 -5.12
CA ASN A 343 11.57 -21.46 -4.58
C ASN A 343 10.97 -20.22 -3.88
N ASP A 344 11.56 -19.05 -4.08
CA ASP A 344 11.14 -17.80 -3.48
C ASP A 344 9.88 -17.25 -4.15
N PRO A 345 9.01 -16.57 -3.40
CA PRO A 345 7.83 -15.96 -3.97
C PRO A 345 8.20 -14.76 -4.82
N ARG A 346 7.53 -14.61 -5.97
CA ARG A 346 7.57 -13.37 -6.76
C ARG A 346 6.50 -12.41 -6.24
N LEU A 347 6.81 -11.12 -6.24
CA LEU A 347 5.93 -10.09 -5.66
C LEU A 347 5.26 -9.26 -6.77
N LEU A 348 3.95 -9.07 -6.63
CA LEU A 348 3.23 -7.98 -7.30
C LEU A 348 3.13 -6.81 -6.33
N PHE A 349 3.75 -5.68 -6.68
CA PHE A 349 3.82 -4.49 -5.86
C PHE A 349 2.64 -3.58 -6.14
N LEU A 350 1.76 -3.46 -5.16
CA LEU A 350 0.59 -2.61 -5.24
C LEU A 350 0.61 -1.59 -4.11
N THR A 351 0.10 -0.39 -4.38
CA THR A 351 -0.18 0.60 -3.35
C THR A 351 -1.44 1.38 -3.68
N THR A 352 -2.00 2.05 -2.69
CA THR A 352 -3.07 3.03 -2.88
C THR A 352 -2.58 4.38 -2.41
N LEU A 353 -2.77 5.40 -3.21
CA LEU A 353 -2.47 6.78 -2.85
C LEU A 353 -3.76 7.58 -2.71
N ARG A 354 -3.70 8.62 -1.89
CA ARG A 354 -4.78 9.59 -1.73
C ARG A 354 -4.15 10.97 -1.75
N ASP A 355 -4.92 11.96 -2.21
CA ASP A 355 -4.58 13.37 -2.06
C ASP A 355 -3.99 13.62 -0.65
N PRO A 356 -2.79 14.21 -0.54
CA PRO A 356 -2.08 14.29 0.73
C PRO A 356 -2.86 15.04 1.81
N GLN A 357 -3.62 16.08 1.45
CA GLN A 357 -4.39 16.89 2.40
C GLN A 357 -5.64 16.12 2.85
N ASP A 358 -6.35 15.48 1.93
CA ASP A 358 -7.49 14.62 2.28
C ASP A 358 -7.06 13.42 3.14
N ARG A 359 -5.86 12.88 2.89
CA ARG A 359 -5.25 11.81 3.69
C ARG A 359 -4.94 12.30 5.10
N LEU A 360 -4.35 13.50 5.25
CA LEU A 360 -4.07 14.11 6.55
C LEU A 360 -5.34 14.41 7.33
N LEU A 361 -6.36 14.99 6.68
CA LEU A 361 -7.67 15.21 7.30
C LEU A 361 -8.30 13.89 7.76
N SER A 362 -8.28 12.86 6.92
CA SER A 362 -8.75 11.51 7.26
C SER A 362 -7.98 10.91 8.44
N ALA A 363 -6.67 11.15 8.54
CA ALA A 363 -5.87 10.74 9.69
C ALA A 363 -6.27 11.50 10.96
N TYR A 364 -6.48 12.81 10.88
CA TYR A 364 -6.96 13.61 12.00
C TYR A 364 -8.32 13.11 12.50
N THR A 365 -9.31 12.99 11.62
CA THR A 365 -10.66 12.55 12.02
C THR A 365 -10.67 11.16 12.63
N PHE A 366 -9.78 10.27 12.19
CA PHE A 366 -9.68 8.93 12.76
C PHE A 366 -8.85 8.88 14.05
N PHE A 367 -7.61 9.34 14.04
CA PHE A 367 -6.71 9.16 15.18
C PHE A 367 -6.93 10.17 16.31
N ALA A 368 -7.60 11.29 16.04
CA ALA A 368 -7.99 12.23 17.09
C ALA A 368 -9.27 11.78 17.81
N ASP A 369 -10.16 11.05 17.13
CA ASP A 369 -11.46 10.63 17.65
C ASP A 369 -11.46 9.19 18.23
N VAL A 370 -10.73 8.26 17.60
CA VAL A 370 -10.70 6.85 18.01
C VAL A 370 -9.90 6.69 19.31
N GLY A 371 -10.61 6.75 20.44
CA GLY A 371 -10.08 6.41 21.77
C GLY A 371 -10.62 7.24 22.93
N ASN A 372 -11.44 8.25 22.70
CA ASN A 372 -12.10 9.00 23.77
C ASN A 372 -13.48 9.51 23.34
N GLU A 373 -14.50 8.65 23.41
CA GLU A 373 -15.91 9.05 23.20
C GLU A 373 -16.34 10.22 24.12
N ASN A 374 -15.58 10.49 25.19
CA ASN A 374 -15.83 11.55 26.17
C ASN A 374 -14.84 12.74 26.12
N LYS A 375 -13.82 12.75 25.24
CA LYS A 375 -12.94 13.92 25.09
C LYS A 375 -13.27 14.66 23.81
N LYS A 376 -13.48 15.97 23.93
CA LYS A 376 -13.55 16.86 22.76
C LYS A 376 -12.25 16.69 21.96
N VAL A 377 -12.39 16.35 20.68
CA VAL A 377 -11.30 16.35 19.73
C VAL A 377 -10.71 17.77 19.68
N GLY A 378 -9.43 17.91 20.01
CA GLY A 378 -8.73 19.19 19.94
C GLY A 378 -8.60 19.66 18.48
N PRO A 379 -8.30 20.96 18.24
CA PRO A 379 -8.16 21.49 16.89
C PRO A 379 -7.05 20.77 16.11
N TYR A 380 -7.18 20.76 14.77
CA TYR A 380 -6.23 20.08 13.88
C TYR A 380 -4.77 20.47 14.13
N SER A 381 -4.52 21.77 14.31
CA SER A 381 -3.18 22.33 14.59
C SER A 381 -2.53 21.75 15.85
N GLU A 382 -3.32 21.55 16.92
CA GLU A 382 -2.82 20.93 18.14
C GLU A 382 -2.55 19.43 17.93
N TRP A 383 -3.46 18.73 17.25
CA TRP A 383 -3.29 17.30 16.95
C TRP A 383 -2.06 17.04 16.09
N ILE A 384 -1.89 17.78 14.99
CA ILE A 384 -0.76 17.58 14.07
C ILE A 384 0.55 17.90 14.81
N GLY A 385 0.61 18.98 15.60
CA GLY A 385 1.77 19.33 16.42
C GLY A 385 2.12 18.25 17.46
N ASN A 386 1.11 17.66 18.11
CA ASN A 386 1.29 16.55 19.05
C ASN A 386 1.85 15.30 18.37
N MET A 387 1.32 14.91 17.21
CA MET A 387 1.83 13.76 16.46
C MET A 387 3.26 14.00 15.98
N ARG A 388 3.52 15.19 15.45
CA ARG A 388 4.84 15.69 15.03
C ARG A 388 5.89 15.64 16.14
N ARG A 389 5.57 16.05 17.37
CA ARG A 389 6.48 15.89 18.52
C ARG A 389 6.79 14.43 18.84
N ARG A 390 5.80 13.55 18.74
CA ARG A 390 5.96 12.11 19.01
C ARG A 390 6.80 11.40 17.93
N LEU A 391 6.84 11.93 16.70
CA LEU A 391 7.64 11.39 15.61
C LEU A 391 9.14 11.36 15.91
N LYS A 392 9.64 12.30 16.73
CA LYS A 392 11.05 12.35 17.15
C LYS A 392 11.52 11.07 17.86
N ASN A 393 10.58 10.31 18.41
CA ASN A 393 10.85 9.06 19.12
C ASN A 393 10.66 7.81 18.24
N TYR A 394 10.26 7.97 16.98
CA TYR A 394 10.06 6.84 16.07
C TYR A 394 11.41 6.21 15.70
N LYS A 395 11.47 4.87 15.74
CA LYS A 395 12.58 4.07 15.26
C LYS A 395 12.02 2.86 14.51
N ALA A 396 12.47 2.64 13.28
CA ALA A 396 12.03 1.51 12.47
C ALA A 396 12.27 0.18 13.21
N GLY A 397 11.31 -0.74 13.11
CA GLY A 397 11.37 -2.06 13.76
C GLY A 397 11.31 -2.04 15.29
N LYS A 398 11.11 -0.90 15.95
CA LYS A 398 10.97 -0.83 17.42
C LYS A 398 9.48 -0.86 17.83
N PRO A 399 9.10 -1.67 18.83
CA PRO A 399 7.70 -2.00 19.07
C PRO A 399 6.83 -0.88 19.68
N GLN A 400 7.38 0.15 20.33
CA GLN A 400 6.63 0.82 21.41
C GLN A 400 6.36 2.33 21.31
N VAL A 401 6.93 3.14 20.40
CA VAL A 401 6.58 4.58 20.37
C VAL A 401 6.54 5.18 18.97
N GLY A 402 5.50 5.95 18.67
CA GLY A 402 5.48 6.92 17.57
C GLY A 402 5.16 6.39 16.17
N PHE A 403 5.06 5.08 15.93
CA PHE A 403 4.79 4.57 14.57
C PHE A 403 3.46 5.09 13.99
N ARG A 404 2.41 5.21 14.83
CA ARG A 404 1.13 5.83 14.41
C ARG A 404 1.28 7.30 14.09
N SER A 405 2.27 7.97 14.64
CA SER A 405 2.52 9.39 14.38
C SER A 405 3.09 9.63 12.98
N ASN A 406 3.59 8.59 12.27
CA ASN A 406 4.02 8.70 10.87
C ASN A 406 2.91 9.21 9.95
N VAL A 407 1.64 9.02 10.30
CA VAL A 407 0.51 9.56 9.53
C VAL A 407 0.51 11.09 9.45
N ALA A 408 1.19 11.78 10.38
CA ALA A 408 1.31 13.24 10.47
C ALA A 408 2.63 13.79 9.90
N ARG A 409 3.47 12.92 9.34
CA ARG A 409 4.76 13.29 8.76
C ARG A 409 4.54 14.15 7.51
N LYS A 410 5.38 15.17 7.34
CA LYS A 410 5.47 15.95 6.10
C LYS A 410 6.05 15.09 4.99
N ASN A 411 5.50 15.19 3.78
CA ASN A 411 5.94 14.41 2.63
C ASN A 411 6.01 12.90 2.97
N HIS A 412 4.89 12.38 3.49
CA HIS A 412 4.76 11.02 3.97
C HIS A 412 4.97 9.98 2.87
N ILE A 413 4.49 10.23 1.63
CA ILE A 413 4.72 9.35 0.47
C ILE A 413 6.22 9.29 0.15
N VAL A 414 6.89 10.44 0.10
CA VAL A 414 8.35 10.49 -0.12
C VAL A 414 9.08 9.69 0.95
N TRP A 415 8.86 9.99 2.23
CA TRP A 415 9.46 9.26 3.33
C TRP A 415 9.20 7.75 3.25
N ARG A 416 7.98 7.37 2.87
CA ARG A 416 7.56 5.97 2.78
C ARG A 416 8.37 5.23 1.72
N PHE A 417 8.41 5.75 0.51
CA PHE A 417 9.02 5.10 -0.64
C PHE A 417 10.52 5.36 -0.77
N SER A 418 11.06 6.30 -0.01
CA SER A 418 12.51 6.52 0.12
C SER A 418 13.18 5.58 1.13
N GLY A 419 12.50 4.53 1.60
CA GLY A 419 13.01 3.67 2.68
C GLY A 419 13.21 4.40 4.01
N GLY A 420 12.51 5.51 4.24
CA GLY A 420 12.57 6.26 5.49
C GLY A 420 13.69 7.30 5.54
N GLN A 421 14.42 7.49 4.44
CA GLN A 421 15.55 8.43 4.34
C GLN A 421 15.17 9.90 4.52
N LEU A 422 13.95 10.32 4.18
CA LEU A 422 13.55 11.72 4.31
C LEU A 422 13.57 12.16 5.80
N PRO A 423 14.39 13.16 6.17
CA PRO A 423 14.41 13.67 7.53
C PRO A 423 13.08 14.29 7.93
N TYR A 424 12.87 14.42 9.24
CA TYR A 424 11.57 14.83 9.77
C TYR A 424 11.29 16.35 9.64
N GLU A 425 12.31 17.20 9.77
CA GLU A 425 12.19 18.68 9.76
C GLU A 425 13.07 19.36 8.69
N ASP A 426 13.74 18.59 7.83
CA ASP A 426 14.72 19.16 6.90
C ASP A 426 14.11 19.54 5.55
N SER A 427 14.21 20.82 5.21
CA SER A 427 13.82 21.38 3.92
C SER A 427 15.01 21.67 3.00
N GLN A 428 16.24 21.37 3.43
CA GLN A 428 17.42 21.56 2.60
C GLN A 428 17.39 20.61 1.40
N GLU A 429 17.73 21.12 0.23
CA GLU A 429 17.77 20.36 -1.02
C GLU A 429 18.64 19.10 -0.90
N SER A 430 19.81 19.22 -0.28
CA SER A 430 20.72 18.11 0.00
C SER A 430 20.09 16.97 0.80
N ALA A 431 19.06 17.26 1.61
CA ALA A 431 18.38 16.29 2.45
C ALA A 431 17.19 15.63 1.73
N TRP A 432 16.36 16.42 1.03
CA TRP A 432 15.14 15.89 0.42
C TRP A 432 15.35 15.31 -0.98
N VAL A 433 16.32 15.81 -1.77
CA VAL A 433 16.54 15.33 -3.14
C VAL A 433 16.85 13.83 -3.18
N PRO A 434 17.85 13.28 -2.45
CA PRO A 434 18.14 11.85 -2.52
C PRO A 434 16.95 10.97 -2.10
N ALA A 435 16.17 11.43 -1.11
CA ALA A 435 14.98 10.73 -0.67
C ALA A 435 13.87 10.78 -1.73
N PHE A 436 13.67 11.92 -2.37
CA PHE A 436 12.71 12.09 -3.47
C PHE A 436 13.09 11.23 -4.67
N GLU A 437 14.36 11.23 -5.07
CA GLU A 437 14.86 10.37 -6.15
C GLU A 437 14.58 8.89 -5.86
N THR A 438 14.82 8.48 -4.62
CA THR A 438 14.57 7.12 -4.18
C THR A 438 13.09 6.77 -4.20
N ALA A 439 12.23 7.70 -3.77
CA ALA A 439 10.78 7.53 -3.81
C ALA A 439 10.26 7.39 -5.26
N VAL A 440 10.72 8.25 -6.19
CA VAL A 440 10.35 8.15 -7.61
C VAL A 440 10.75 6.80 -8.18
N ARG A 441 11.99 6.36 -7.95
CA ARG A 441 12.47 5.05 -8.40
C ARG A 441 11.63 3.91 -7.84
N ALA A 442 11.32 3.93 -6.54
CA ALA A 442 10.51 2.88 -5.91
C ALA A 442 9.05 2.86 -6.39
N LEU A 443 8.45 4.03 -6.64
CA LEU A 443 7.11 4.18 -7.18
C LEU A 443 7.04 3.70 -8.63
N SER A 444 8.04 3.99 -9.45
CA SER A 444 8.14 3.48 -10.83
C SER A 444 8.20 1.95 -10.90
N GLN A 445 8.57 1.27 -9.80
CA GLN A 445 8.58 -0.20 -9.71
C GLN A 445 7.27 -0.82 -9.21
N GLN A 446 6.24 -0.02 -8.91
CA GLN A 446 4.93 -0.54 -8.54
C GLN A 446 4.17 -1.02 -9.79
N ASP A 447 3.65 -2.24 -9.73
CA ASP A 447 2.79 -2.81 -10.79
C ASP A 447 1.51 -2.00 -10.93
N LEU A 448 0.99 -1.51 -9.80
CA LEU A 448 -0.20 -0.68 -9.78
C LEU A 448 -0.23 0.24 -8.57
N ILE A 449 -0.36 1.54 -8.87
CA ILE A 449 -0.62 2.59 -7.91
C ILE A 449 -2.06 3.03 -8.10
N LEU A 450 -2.92 2.78 -7.11
CA LEU A 450 -4.35 3.07 -7.21
C LEU A 450 -4.70 4.40 -6.52
N PRO A 451 -5.12 5.45 -7.24
CA PRO A 451 -5.71 6.62 -6.62
C PRO A 451 -7.00 6.24 -5.89
N MET A 452 -7.11 6.62 -4.62
CA MET A 452 -8.19 6.18 -3.73
C MET A 452 -9.58 6.60 -4.25
N ASP A 453 -9.66 7.78 -4.88
CA ASP A 453 -10.89 8.33 -5.46
C ASP A 453 -11.30 7.67 -6.79
N LEU A 454 -10.41 6.87 -7.39
CA LEU A 454 -10.68 6.09 -8.61
C LEU A 454 -10.81 4.58 -8.33
N MET A 455 -10.30 4.08 -7.20
CA MET A 455 -10.22 2.65 -6.86
C MET A 455 -11.54 1.88 -7.04
N THR A 456 -12.68 2.47 -6.66
CA THR A 456 -14.01 1.84 -6.76
C THR A 456 -14.85 2.36 -7.92
N LYS A 457 -14.30 3.26 -8.73
CA LYS A 457 -14.88 3.70 -10.01
C LYS A 457 -14.47 2.75 -11.13
N ASP A 458 -15.02 2.94 -12.32
CA ASP A 458 -14.83 2.01 -13.43
C ASP A 458 -13.36 1.91 -13.87
N GLU A 459 -12.60 3.00 -13.74
CA GLU A 459 -11.16 3.05 -13.99
C GLU A 459 -10.40 2.12 -13.05
N GLY A 460 -10.63 2.25 -11.74
CA GLY A 460 -10.00 1.41 -10.72
C GLY A 460 -10.41 -0.06 -10.83
N LYS A 461 -11.69 -0.32 -11.12
CA LYS A 461 -12.19 -1.68 -11.37
C LYS A 461 -11.50 -2.30 -12.58
N GLN A 462 -11.43 -1.58 -13.70
CA GLN A 462 -10.80 -2.06 -14.92
C GLN A 462 -9.30 -2.34 -14.71
N ALA A 463 -8.59 -1.48 -13.98
CA ALA A 463 -7.18 -1.70 -13.67
C ALA A 463 -6.96 -2.95 -12.80
N LEU A 464 -7.77 -3.13 -11.76
CA LEU A 464 -7.73 -4.31 -10.88
C LEU A 464 -8.13 -5.60 -11.62
N GLU A 465 -9.11 -5.53 -12.51
CA GLU A 465 -9.53 -6.67 -13.34
C GLU A 465 -8.41 -7.06 -14.32
N ARG A 466 -7.82 -6.08 -15.02
CA ARG A 466 -6.70 -6.32 -15.96
C ARG A 466 -5.49 -6.92 -15.26
N LEU A 467 -5.07 -6.35 -14.13
CA LEU A 467 -3.87 -6.81 -13.43
C LEU A 467 -4.12 -8.10 -12.66
N LEU A 468 -5.17 -8.16 -11.83
CA LEU A 468 -5.38 -9.22 -10.83
C LEU A 468 -6.49 -10.21 -11.19
N GLY A 469 -7.29 -9.96 -12.23
CA GLY A 469 -8.47 -10.77 -12.55
C GLY A 469 -9.61 -10.62 -11.53
N TRP A 470 -9.55 -9.58 -10.70
CA TRP A 470 -10.57 -9.33 -9.68
C TRP A 470 -11.82 -8.71 -10.28
N THR A 471 -12.99 -9.23 -9.91
CA THR A 471 -14.29 -8.82 -10.48
C THR A 471 -15.33 -8.46 -9.42
N LYS A 472 -15.04 -8.72 -8.14
CA LYS A 472 -15.93 -8.44 -7.00
C LYS A 472 -15.49 -7.19 -6.26
N PHE A 473 -16.08 -6.06 -6.60
CA PHE A 473 -15.70 -4.75 -6.05
C PHE A 473 -16.57 -4.28 -4.88
N SER A 474 -17.64 -5.01 -4.55
CA SER A 474 -18.42 -4.75 -3.34
C SER A 474 -17.61 -5.14 -2.11
N ALA A 475 -17.13 -4.18 -1.33
CA ALA A 475 -16.48 -4.47 -0.06
C ALA A 475 -17.51 -5.09 0.91
N LYS A 476 -17.45 -6.40 1.13
CA LYS A 476 -18.27 -7.05 2.16
C LYS A 476 -17.81 -6.57 3.54
N GLY A 477 -18.53 -5.63 4.13
CA GLY A 477 -18.34 -5.26 5.53
C GLY A 477 -18.61 -6.49 6.42
N ARG A 478 -17.61 -6.94 7.18
CA ARG A 478 -17.72 -8.16 8.04
C ARG A 478 -18.72 -8.03 9.20
N PHE A 479 -19.26 -6.85 9.53
CA PHE A 479 -19.87 -6.64 10.86
C PHE A 479 -21.10 -5.73 10.98
N ARG A 480 -21.81 -5.35 9.91
CA ARG A 480 -23.03 -4.53 10.10
C ARG A 480 -24.20 -5.04 9.26
N SER A 481 -24.93 -6.00 9.84
CA SER A 481 -26.34 -6.18 9.55
C SER A 481 -27.11 -4.96 10.08
N ASN A 482 -27.95 -4.40 9.21
CA ASN A 482 -29.03 -3.45 9.47
C ASN A 482 -28.75 -1.95 9.21
N GLU A 483 -29.44 -1.47 8.17
CA GLU A 483 -30.34 -0.31 8.15
C GLU A 483 -29.90 1.10 7.71
N ASP A 484 -28.67 1.36 7.27
CA ASP A 484 -28.35 2.68 6.68
C ASP A 484 -27.76 2.56 5.28
N LYS A 485 -28.59 2.86 4.27
CA LYS A 485 -28.31 2.63 2.84
C LYS A 485 -27.87 3.88 2.04
N GLY A 486 -27.45 4.97 2.69
CA GLY A 486 -27.05 6.20 1.99
C GLY A 486 -25.64 6.13 1.39
N ASP A 487 -24.62 6.13 2.26
CA ASP A 487 -23.20 6.21 1.84
C ASP A 487 -22.41 4.90 2.09
N LYS A 488 -23.01 3.94 2.80
CA LYS A 488 -22.34 2.70 3.23
C LYS A 488 -22.22 1.64 2.12
N ALA A 489 -22.98 1.77 1.04
CA ALA A 489 -22.98 0.81 -0.07
C ALA A 489 -21.74 0.92 -0.98
N GLY A 490 -21.09 2.10 -1.01
CA GLY A 490 -19.89 2.36 -1.82
C GLY A 490 -18.58 1.85 -1.20
N GLY A 491 -18.61 1.24 -0.02
CA GLY A 491 -17.41 0.72 0.65
C GLY A 491 -16.38 1.80 1.03
N HIS A 492 -16.81 3.07 1.13
CA HIS A 492 -15.92 4.21 1.28
C HIS A 492 -15.92 4.78 2.70
N VAL A 493 -14.71 5.09 3.17
CA VAL A 493 -14.31 5.85 4.36
C VAL A 493 -15.03 5.50 5.67
N VAL A 494 -14.31 4.83 6.57
CA VAL A 494 -14.65 4.80 8.00
C VAL A 494 -14.36 6.20 8.58
N THR A 495 -15.27 7.15 8.38
CA THR A 495 -15.38 8.31 9.29
C THR A 495 -16.08 7.81 10.55
N THR A 496 -15.33 7.22 11.47
CA THR A 496 -15.75 7.16 12.87
C THR A 496 -15.58 8.57 13.42
N GLY A 497 -16.68 9.23 13.78
CA GLY A 497 -16.68 10.56 14.40
C GLY A 497 -17.70 11.54 13.82
N GLY A 498 -17.87 12.67 14.51
CA GLY A 498 -18.79 13.75 14.09
C GLY A 498 -18.36 14.50 12.82
N VAL A 499 -17.09 14.33 12.39
CA VAL A 499 -16.57 14.94 11.16
C VAL A 499 -16.78 13.97 9.99
N LYS A 500 -17.85 14.22 9.22
CA LYS A 500 -18.20 13.45 8.01
C LYS A 500 -17.49 13.96 6.74
N ASN A 501 -16.92 15.16 6.80
CA ASN A 501 -16.27 15.75 5.64
C ASN A 501 -14.87 15.15 5.44
N SER A 502 -14.65 14.52 4.29
CA SER A 502 -13.38 13.94 3.91
C SER A 502 -12.61 14.75 2.86
N ASN A 503 -13.11 15.96 2.54
CA ASN A 503 -12.54 16.90 1.58
C ASN A 503 -11.86 18.05 2.34
N ALA A 504 -10.53 18.07 2.31
CA ALA A 504 -9.69 19.02 3.00
C ALA A 504 -9.89 20.47 2.54
N ARG A 505 -10.20 20.71 1.26
CA ARG A 505 -10.42 22.07 0.72
C ARG A 505 -11.62 22.76 1.36
N THR A 506 -12.63 21.98 1.70
CA THR A 506 -13.86 22.49 2.35
C THR A 506 -13.79 22.50 3.88
N TYR A 507 -12.81 21.79 4.45
CA TYR A 507 -12.64 21.68 5.90
C TYR A 507 -11.70 22.77 6.45
N PHE A 508 -10.58 22.99 5.78
CA PHE A 508 -9.58 23.98 6.18
C PHE A 508 -9.96 25.37 5.65
N SER A 509 -9.50 26.41 6.35
CA SER A 509 -9.47 27.75 5.75
C SER A 509 -8.57 27.73 4.50
N PRO A 510 -8.77 28.64 3.53
CA PRO A 510 -7.90 28.74 2.36
C PRO A 510 -6.41 28.84 2.73
N GLU A 511 -6.09 29.60 3.77
CA GLU A 511 -4.73 29.81 4.28
C GLU A 511 -4.17 28.53 4.91
N ASP A 512 -4.95 27.85 5.76
CA ASP A 512 -4.53 26.59 6.39
C ASP A 512 -4.35 25.48 5.33
N PHE A 513 -5.25 25.42 4.34
CA PHE A 513 -5.16 24.44 3.25
C PHE A 513 -3.87 24.66 2.45
N ARG A 514 -3.60 25.91 2.04
CA ARG A 514 -2.37 26.27 1.32
C ARG A 514 -1.14 25.93 2.15
N MET A 515 -1.11 26.29 3.44
CA MET A 515 0.00 25.96 4.33
C MET A 515 0.23 24.45 4.42
N GLN A 516 -0.83 23.64 4.58
CA GLN A 516 -0.71 22.18 4.62
C GLN A 516 -0.28 21.59 3.28
N TRP A 517 -0.66 22.22 2.16
CA TRP A 517 -0.19 21.85 0.84
C TRP A 517 1.29 22.13 0.66
N GLU A 518 1.73 23.35 1.00
CA GLU A 518 3.13 23.76 0.93
C GLU A 518 4.01 22.97 1.89
N GLU A 519 3.51 22.48 3.03
CA GLU A 519 4.27 21.57 3.89
C GLU A 519 4.43 20.14 3.31
N ASN A 520 3.62 19.77 2.31
CA ASN A 520 3.57 18.43 1.69
C ASN A 520 3.75 18.50 0.17
N TRP A 521 4.44 19.51 -0.33
CA TRP A 521 4.55 19.82 -1.75
C TRP A 521 5.16 18.67 -2.58
N LEU A 522 6.12 17.91 -2.03
CA LEU A 522 6.68 16.74 -2.71
C LEU A 522 5.64 15.61 -2.84
N ASP A 523 4.87 15.37 -1.79
CA ASP A 523 3.79 14.37 -1.82
C ASP A 523 2.70 14.75 -2.82
N ASN A 524 2.39 16.05 -2.93
CA ASN A 524 1.44 16.56 -3.92
C ASN A 524 1.91 16.29 -5.34
N LEU A 525 3.19 16.59 -5.64
CA LEU A 525 3.79 16.30 -6.92
C LEU A 525 3.78 14.79 -7.24
N LEU A 526 4.20 13.95 -6.29
CA LEU A 526 4.18 12.48 -6.47
C LEU A 526 2.77 11.92 -6.63
N PHE A 527 1.79 12.44 -5.90
CA PHE A 527 0.40 12.00 -6.02
C PHE A 527 -0.16 12.31 -7.41
N LEU A 528 0.01 13.54 -7.90
CA LEU A 528 -0.45 13.95 -9.23
C LEU A 528 0.26 13.15 -10.33
N TRP A 529 1.57 12.98 -10.23
CA TRP A 529 2.34 12.16 -11.16
C TRP A 529 1.86 10.70 -11.17
N CYS A 530 1.74 10.06 -10.00
CA CYS A 530 1.28 8.67 -9.90
C CYS A 530 -0.14 8.49 -10.44
N ARG A 531 -1.03 9.46 -10.20
CA ARG A 531 -2.38 9.48 -10.77
C ARG A 531 -2.33 9.55 -12.30
N ALA A 532 -1.50 10.42 -12.86
CA ALA A 532 -1.34 10.54 -14.30
C ALA A 532 -0.76 9.26 -14.91
N VAL A 533 0.25 8.65 -14.27
CA VAL A 533 0.80 7.35 -14.70
C VAL A 533 -0.27 6.26 -14.69
N PHE A 534 -1.12 6.20 -13.65
CA PHE A 534 -2.24 5.27 -13.58
C PHE A 534 -3.21 5.45 -14.75
N LEU A 535 -3.66 6.68 -15.01
CA LEU A 535 -4.62 6.98 -16.08
C LEU A 535 -4.00 6.79 -17.48
N ALA A 536 -2.74 7.19 -17.68
CA ALA A 536 -2.02 7.00 -18.94
C ALA A 536 -1.89 5.50 -19.26
N ARG A 537 -1.50 4.66 -18.29
CA ARG A 537 -1.48 3.19 -18.47
C ARG A 537 -2.86 2.60 -18.76
N LEU A 538 -3.93 3.21 -18.24
CA LEU A 538 -5.29 2.74 -18.50
C LEU A 538 -5.76 3.09 -19.92
N ASN A 539 -5.50 4.33 -20.34
CA ASN A 539 -6.11 4.96 -21.52
C ASN A 539 -5.22 4.90 -22.78
N CYS A 540 -3.90 4.86 -22.63
CA CYS A 540 -2.92 4.93 -23.72
C CYS A 540 -2.22 3.59 -24.04
N SER A 541 -2.50 2.51 -23.29
CA SER A 541 -1.90 1.18 -23.51
C SER A 541 -2.79 0.24 -24.34
N LYS A 542 -3.57 0.79 -25.28
CA LYS A 542 -4.54 0.04 -26.09
C LYS A 542 -3.93 -0.66 -27.30
#